data_AF-A0A9W9KSM3-F1
#
_entry.id   AF-A0A9W9KSM3-F1
#
_cell.length_a   1.000
_cell.length_b   1.000
_cell.length_c   1.000
_cell.angle_alpha   90.00
_cell.angle_beta   90.00
_cell.angle_gamma   90.00
#
_symmetry.space_group_name_H-M   'P 1'
#
loop_
_entity.id
_entity.type
_entity.pdbx_description
1 polymer ?
#
loop_
_entity_poly.entity_id
_entity_poly.type
_entity_poly.pdbx_seq_one_letter_code
_entity_poly.pdbx_strand_id
1 'polypeptide(L)'
;MPYRYNARQFLKLRPPKLRLPSAPIPNPPQRITKYVGVLDEWPGFISDAQATFQNYPFKDIVAVLNVPLVGPLSWEELYVTSEVNVRDGFQAHMGEIMNHISRLEDLGFSLEPGCRPNNPGSPTPNSVLRDKLGELLAIGDISVPWPASNGLGVAVDDYRQGRTEHLRKLLGRVSHNMKVRRLKYGYFTTYTETVFLRQKVQHRKWTLEFSPVILHTDRFTRDIHGAPASITSRQGFLHLAMIALLWREFENGTDICSDGESWTVHCDP
;
A
#
# COMPACT_ATOMS: atom_id res chain seq x y z
N MET A 1 -23.07 -12.62 -18.79
CA MET A 1 -23.85 -11.70 -17.92
C MET A 1 -22.86 -10.93 -17.07
N PRO A 2 -22.99 -9.60 -16.92
CA PRO A 2 -22.06 -8.83 -16.11
C PRO A 2 -22.26 -9.16 -14.61
N TYR A 3 -21.16 -9.35 -13.88
CA TYR A 3 -21.22 -9.59 -12.45
C TYR A 3 -21.59 -8.30 -11.71
N ARG A 4 -22.55 -8.42 -10.80
CA ARG A 4 -23.05 -7.31 -9.98
C ARG A 4 -22.50 -7.44 -8.58
N TYR A 5 -21.79 -6.43 -8.12
CA TYR A 5 -21.27 -6.37 -6.75
C TYR A 5 -21.52 -4.99 -6.15
N ASN A 6 -21.86 -4.92 -4.86
CA ASN A 6 -21.80 -3.67 -4.11
C ASN A 6 -20.37 -3.40 -3.59
N ALA A 7 -20.12 -2.19 -3.07
CA ALA A 7 -18.80 -1.82 -2.56
C ALA A 7 -18.28 -2.80 -1.50
N ARG A 8 -19.16 -3.21 -0.58
CA ARG A 8 -18.84 -4.16 0.49
C ARG A 8 -18.37 -5.52 -0.05
N GLN A 9 -18.97 -5.99 -1.13
CA GLN A 9 -18.55 -7.21 -1.81
C GLN A 9 -17.22 -7.03 -2.54
N PHE A 10 -17.01 -5.92 -3.27
CA PHE A 10 -15.73 -5.65 -3.93
C PHE A 10 -14.54 -5.63 -2.96
N LEU A 11 -14.72 -5.02 -1.79
CA LEU A 11 -13.71 -4.97 -0.74
C LEU A 11 -13.35 -6.36 -0.19
N LYS A 12 -14.26 -7.33 -0.26
CA LYS A 12 -14.02 -8.73 0.17
C LYS A 12 -13.40 -9.59 -0.93
N LEU A 13 -13.44 -9.15 -2.18
CA LEU A 13 -12.83 -9.89 -3.28
C LEU A 13 -11.30 -9.76 -3.20
N ARG A 14 -10.60 -10.84 -3.56
CA ARG A 14 -9.16 -10.84 -3.77
C ARG A 14 -8.79 -10.22 -5.13
N PRO A 15 -7.59 -9.64 -5.30
CA PRO A 15 -7.02 -9.37 -6.61
C PRO A 15 -6.76 -10.68 -7.41
N PRO A 16 -6.68 -10.60 -8.74
CA PRO A 16 -6.26 -11.70 -9.61
C PRO A 16 -4.91 -12.30 -9.20
N LYS A 17 -4.69 -13.58 -9.46
CA LYS A 17 -3.43 -14.24 -9.12
C LYS A 17 -2.33 -13.82 -10.08
N LEU A 18 -1.16 -13.49 -9.55
CA LEU A 18 0.03 -13.25 -10.36
C LEU A 18 0.65 -14.57 -10.86
N ARG A 19 0.92 -14.63 -12.16
CA ARG A 19 1.73 -15.66 -12.81
C ARG A 19 3.08 -15.05 -13.19
N LEU A 20 4.10 -15.51 -12.50
CA LEU A 20 5.49 -15.10 -12.69
C LEU A 20 6.16 -16.09 -13.66
N PRO A 21 7.07 -15.64 -14.54
CA PRO A 21 7.82 -16.53 -15.41
C PRO A 21 8.83 -17.34 -14.57
N SER A 22 9.25 -18.49 -15.12
CA SER A 22 10.21 -19.38 -14.46
C SER A 22 11.61 -18.78 -14.34
N ALA A 23 11.96 -17.84 -15.23
CA ALA A 23 13.23 -17.12 -15.20
C ALA A 23 13.07 -15.76 -14.51
N PRO A 24 14.02 -15.35 -13.64
CA PRO A 24 14.05 -14.00 -13.10
C PRO A 24 14.17 -13.00 -14.25
N ILE A 25 13.37 -11.95 -14.21
CA ILE A 25 13.50 -10.84 -15.15
C ILE A 25 14.52 -9.87 -14.54
N PRO A 26 15.48 -9.36 -15.32
CA PRO A 26 16.40 -8.36 -14.84
C PRO A 26 15.63 -7.16 -14.28
N ASN A 27 15.75 -6.92 -12.98
CA ASN A 27 15.30 -5.67 -12.41
C ASN A 27 16.22 -4.57 -12.97
N PRO A 28 15.69 -3.43 -13.44
CA PRO A 28 16.54 -2.30 -13.73
C PRO A 28 17.34 -1.94 -12.47
N PRO A 29 18.59 -1.48 -12.59
CA PRO A 29 19.38 -1.05 -11.44
C PRO A 29 18.63 0.07 -10.71
N GLN A 30 18.07 -0.26 -9.55
CA GLN A 30 17.43 0.71 -8.68
C GLN A 30 18.50 1.28 -7.76
N ARG A 31 18.55 2.61 -7.61
CA ARG A 31 19.38 3.24 -6.57
C ARG A 31 18.93 2.69 -5.23
N ILE A 32 19.82 1.95 -4.58
CA ILE A 32 19.55 1.37 -3.26
C ILE A 32 19.37 2.53 -2.30
N THR A 33 18.12 2.72 -1.89
CA THR A 33 17.74 3.69 -0.88
C THR A 33 17.44 2.89 0.36
N LYS A 34 18.11 3.18 1.47
CA LYS A 34 17.87 2.49 2.75
C LYS A 34 17.20 3.44 3.74
N TYR A 35 16.16 2.96 4.41
CA TYR A 35 15.59 3.66 5.56
C TYR A 35 16.49 3.49 6.79
N VAL A 36 16.98 4.60 7.35
CA VAL A 36 17.92 4.61 8.50
C VAL A 36 17.27 4.97 9.83
N GLY A 37 16.00 5.36 9.85
CA GLY A 37 15.31 5.77 11.10
C GLY A 37 14.78 4.65 11.96
N VAL A 38 14.05 5.03 13.01
CA VAL A 38 13.38 4.03 13.86
C VAL A 38 12.31 3.36 13.00
N LEU A 39 12.36 2.04 12.96
CA LEU A 39 11.39 1.20 12.27
C LEU A 39 10.67 0.41 13.35
N ASP A 40 9.35 0.33 13.29
CA ASP A 40 8.55 -0.42 14.27
C ASP A 40 7.30 -1.03 13.62
N GLU A 41 6.68 -1.99 14.27
CA GLU A 41 5.39 -2.51 13.81
C GLU A 41 4.26 -1.49 14.08
N TRP A 42 3.23 -1.50 13.26
CA TRP A 42 2.00 -0.72 13.46
C TRP A 42 1.03 -1.54 14.33
N PRO A 43 0.96 -1.30 15.65
CA PRO A 43 0.10 -2.08 16.53
C PRO A 43 -1.37 -1.86 16.20
N GLY A 44 -2.14 -2.95 16.16
CA GLY A 44 -3.59 -2.89 15.95
C GLY A 44 -4.06 -2.64 14.52
N PHE A 45 -3.16 -2.57 13.53
CA PHE A 45 -3.56 -2.25 12.14
C PHE A 45 -4.69 -3.15 11.61
N ILE A 46 -4.61 -4.46 11.83
CA ILE A 46 -5.62 -5.43 11.35
C ILE A 46 -6.98 -5.19 12.04
N SER A 47 -6.99 -4.99 13.36
CA SER A 47 -8.23 -4.70 14.09
C SER A 47 -8.85 -3.38 13.66
N ASP A 48 -8.04 -2.35 13.44
CA ASP A 48 -8.49 -1.01 13.05
C ASP A 48 -9.06 -1.01 11.62
N ALA A 49 -8.39 -1.72 10.70
CA ALA A 49 -8.87 -1.88 9.34
C ALA A 49 -10.18 -2.68 9.27
N GLN A 50 -10.30 -3.74 10.08
CA GLN A 50 -11.55 -4.47 10.22
C GLN A 50 -12.67 -3.60 10.80
N ALA A 51 -12.39 -2.84 11.87
CA ALA A 51 -13.36 -1.94 12.47
C ALA A 51 -13.81 -0.88 11.46
N THR A 52 -12.88 -0.31 10.69
CA THR A 52 -13.20 0.62 9.60
C THR A 52 -14.17 -0.01 8.60
N PHE A 53 -13.88 -1.24 8.13
CA PHE A 53 -14.76 -1.94 7.21
C PHE A 53 -16.11 -2.34 7.81
N GLN A 54 -16.17 -2.68 9.10
CA GLN A 54 -17.41 -3.15 9.73
C GLN A 54 -18.34 -2.00 10.10
N ASN A 55 -17.77 -0.89 10.55
CA ASN A 55 -18.51 0.26 11.05
C ASN A 55 -18.86 1.26 9.95
N TYR A 56 -18.24 1.15 8.76
CA TYR A 56 -18.60 2.02 7.64
C TYR A 56 -20.02 1.72 7.14
N PRO A 57 -20.92 2.73 7.09
CA PRO A 57 -22.31 2.55 6.67
C PRO A 57 -22.41 2.53 5.14
N PHE A 58 -22.00 1.42 4.51
CA PHE A 58 -22.08 1.25 3.06
C PHE A 58 -23.49 1.47 2.52
N LYS A 59 -23.59 2.22 1.42
CA LYS A 59 -24.83 2.36 0.67
C LYS A 59 -25.18 1.00 0.04
N ASP A 60 -26.46 0.66 0.01
CA ASP A 60 -26.92 -0.55 -0.68
C ASP A 60 -27.06 -0.32 -2.20
N ILE A 61 -25.96 0.14 -2.81
CA ILE A 61 -25.87 0.41 -4.24
C ILE A 61 -25.14 -0.75 -4.90
N VAL A 62 -25.86 -1.50 -5.72
CA VAL A 62 -25.28 -2.53 -6.56
C VAL A 62 -24.73 -1.88 -7.81
N ALA A 63 -23.41 -1.96 -7.97
CA ALA A 63 -22.76 -1.46 -9.15
C ALA A 63 -22.39 -2.61 -10.09
N VAL A 64 -22.41 -2.29 -11.38
CA VAL A 64 -21.86 -3.15 -12.41
C VAL A 64 -20.49 -2.58 -12.73
N LEU A 65 -19.41 -3.29 -12.38
CA LEU A 65 -18.13 -2.98 -13.01
C LEU A 65 -18.23 -3.47 -14.46
N ASN A 66 -18.32 -2.54 -15.40
CA ASN A 66 -18.09 -2.80 -16.82
C ASN A 66 -16.60 -2.99 -17.09
N VAL A 67 -15.95 -3.85 -16.31
CA VAL A 67 -14.64 -4.36 -16.69
C VAL A 67 -14.91 -5.47 -17.68
N PRO A 68 -14.18 -5.56 -18.81
CA PRO A 68 -14.28 -6.69 -19.74
C PRO A 68 -13.74 -7.97 -19.06
N LEU A 69 -14.50 -8.46 -18.09
CA LEU A 69 -14.16 -9.65 -17.31
C LEU A 69 -14.64 -10.87 -18.09
N VAL A 70 -13.70 -11.73 -18.46
CA VAL A 70 -14.00 -13.07 -18.96
C VAL A 70 -14.20 -14.00 -17.73
N GLY A 71 -15.20 -13.70 -16.90
CA GLY A 71 -15.53 -14.49 -15.70
C GLY A 71 -15.46 -13.70 -14.38
N PRO A 72 -15.59 -14.38 -13.22
CA PRO A 72 -15.43 -13.74 -11.91
C PRO A 72 -14.00 -13.18 -11.77
N LEU A 73 -13.85 -11.99 -11.17
CA LEU A 73 -12.54 -11.38 -10.84
C LEU A 73 -11.58 -12.35 -10.11
N SER A 74 -12.12 -13.36 -9.43
CA SER A 74 -11.35 -14.35 -8.69
C SER A 74 -10.67 -15.41 -9.57
N TRP A 75 -10.98 -15.47 -10.86
CA TRP A 75 -10.45 -16.44 -11.84
C TRP A 75 -9.40 -15.84 -12.77
N GLU A 76 -9.27 -14.52 -12.79
CA GLU A 76 -8.26 -13.86 -13.61
C GLU A 76 -6.85 -14.20 -13.11
N GLU A 77 -5.94 -14.36 -14.07
CA GLU A 77 -4.53 -14.53 -13.84
C GLU A 77 -3.76 -13.47 -14.62
N LEU A 78 -2.86 -12.76 -13.94
CA LEU A 78 -2.04 -11.73 -14.55
C LEU A 78 -0.67 -12.32 -14.88
N TYR A 79 -0.36 -12.46 -16.16
CA TYR A 79 0.97 -12.85 -16.60
C TYR A 79 1.89 -11.63 -16.60
N VAL A 80 2.96 -11.69 -15.82
CA VAL A 80 3.88 -10.56 -15.66
C VAL A 80 5.22 -10.85 -16.27
N THR A 81 5.65 -9.94 -17.15
CA THR A 81 6.95 -9.99 -17.81
C THR A 81 7.82 -8.77 -17.53
N SER A 82 7.37 -7.86 -16.67
CA SER A 82 8.12 -6.66 -16.29
C SER A 82 7.52 -5.99 -15.05
N GLU A 83 8.28 -5.10 -14.41
CA GLU A 83 7.77 -4.21 -13.34
C GLU A 83 6.60 -3.36 -13.83
N VAL A 84 6.62 -2.96 -15.11
CA VAL A 84 5.53 -2.20 -15.74
C VAL A 84 4.23 -3.01 -15.72
N ASN A 85 4.26 -4.31 -16.05
CA ASN A 85 3.06 -5.14 -16.00
C ASN A 85 2.51 -5.31 -14.57
N VAL A 86 3.37 -5.38 -13.54
CA VAL A 86 2.91 -5.41 -12.15
C VAL A 86 2.21 -4.11 -11.80
N ARG A 87 2.79 -2.96 -12.20
CA ARG A 87 2.21 -1.65 -11.95
C ARG A 87 0.86 -1.48 -12.64
N ASP A 88 0.78 -1.84 -13.91
CA ASP A 88 -0.45 -1.75 -14.70
C ASP A 88 -1.53 -2.68 -14.14
N GLY A 89 -1.16 -3.92 -13.79
CA GLY A 89 -2.06 -4.87 -13.15
C GLY A 89 -2.53 -4.39 -11.78
N PHE A 90 -1.64 -3.81 -10.97
CA PHE A 90 -2.02 -3.18 -9.71
C PHE A 90 -3.01 -2.04 -9.96
N GLN A 91 -2.78 -1.15 -10.93
CA GLN A 91 -3.69 -0.06 -11.22
C GLN A 91 -5.06 -0.58 -11.70
N ALA A 92 -5.09 -1.57 -12.59
CA ALA A 92 -6.32 -2.14 -13.12
C ALA A 92 -7.16 -2.87 -12.06
N HIS A 93 -6.53 -3.60 -11.13
CA HIS A 93 -7.25 -4.48 -10.20
C HIS A 93 -7.32 -3.96 -8.75
N MET A 94 -6.49 -3.00 -8.38
CA MET A 94 -6.56 -2.28 -7.12
C MET A 94 -7.04 -0.86 -7.34
N GLY A 95 -6.33 -0.08 -8.17
CA GLY A 95 -6.64 1.33 -8.45
C GLY A 95 -8.07 1.55 -8.91
N GLU A 96 -8.45 0.97 -10.05
CA GLU A 96 -9.79 1.17 -10.65
C GLU A 96 -10.92 0.68 -9.74
N ILE A 97 -10.74 -0.44 -9.05
CA ILE A 97 -11.75 -0.98 -8.13
C ILE A 97 -11.90 -0.06 -6.91
N MET A 98 -10.80 0.39 -6.31
CA MET A 98 -10.84 1.33 -5.18
C MET A 98 -11.43 2.68 -5.59
N ASN A 99 -11.09 3.18 -6.79
CA ASN A 99 -11.66 4.40 -7.36
C ASN A 99 -13.16 4.26 -7.60
N HIS A 100 -13.60 3.11 -8.10
CA HIS A 100 -15.00 2.84 -8.31
C HIS A 100 -15.76 2.78 -6.98
N ILE A 101 -15.25 2.05 -5.98
CA ILE A 101 -15.81 2.04 -4.62
C ILE A 101 -15.92 3.46 -4.05
N SER A 102 -14.85 4.24 -4.16
CA SER A 102 -14.84 5.63 -3.68
C SER A 102 -15.92 6.49 -4.32
N ARG A 103 -16.15 6.36 -5.63
CA ARG A 103 -17.23 7.08 -6.34
C ARG A 103 -18.63 6.62 -5.93
N LEU A 104 -18.84 5.31 -5.76
CA LEU A 104 -20.15 4.78 -5.35
C LEU A 104 -20.53 5.24 -3.94
N GLU A 105 -19.57 5.15 -3.02
CA GLU A 105 -19.77 5.43 -1.62
C GLU A 105 -19.56 6.92 -1.27
N ASP A 106 -19.07 7.72 -2.22
CA ASP A 106 -18.66 9.13 -2.03
C ASP A 106 -17.60 9.27 -0.92
N LEU A 107 -16.54 8.45 -0.99
CA LEU A 107 -15.47 8.41 0.03
C LEU A 107 -14.48 9.56 -0.08
N GLY A 108 -14.47 10.26 -1.23
CA GLY A 108 -13.62 11.44 -1.43
C GLY A 108 -12.13 11.15 -1.61
N PHE A 109 -11.75 9.94 -2.06
CA PHE A 109 -10.37 9.62 -2.44
C PHE A 109 -10.24 8.96 -3.82
N SER A 110 -9.02 8.93 -4.37
CA SER A 110 -8.64 8.14 -5.55
C SER A 110 -7.25 7.51 -5.37
N LEU A 111 -7.07 6.29 -5.90
CA LEU A 111 -5.82 5.55 -6.03
C LEU A 111 -5.38 5.56 -7.49
N GLU A 112 -4.32 6.29 -7.77
CA GLU A 112 -3.90 6.66 -9.12
C GLU A 112 -2.43 6.28 -9.39
N PRO A 113 -2.01 6.22 -10.66
CA PRO A 113 -0.60 6.19 -11.00
C PRO A 113 0.10 7.45 -10.49
N GLY A 114 1.35 7.31 -10.04
CA GLY A 114 2.13 8.45 -9.60
C GLY A 114 2.54 9.36 -10.76
N CYS A 115 2.43 10.68 -10.55
CA CYS A 115 2.89 11.69 -11.51
C CYS A 115 4.27 12.22 -11.15
N ARG A 116 5.03 12.60 -12.19
CA ARG A 116 6.36 13.19 -12.01
C ARG A 116 6.23 14.50 -11.23
N PRO A 117 7.00 14.70 -10.15
CA PRO A 117 6.99 15.96 -9.42
C PRO A 117 7.54 17.10 -10.28
N ASN A 118 7.06 18.32 -10.05
CA ASN A 118 7.56 19.53 -10.72
C ASN A 118 9.02 19.83 -10.36
N ASN A 119 9.52 19.28 -9.25
CA ASN A 119 10.90 19.46 -8.80
C ASN A 119 11.85 18.50 -9.54
N PRO A 120 12.82 19.01 -10.31
CA PRO A 120 13.82 18.17 -10.98
C PRO A 120 14.59 17.34 -9.95
N GLY A 121 14.70 16.03 -10.18
CA GLY A 121 15.47 15.11 -9.32
C GLY A 121 14.68 14.40 -8.22
N SER A 122 13.44 14.79 -7.93
CA SER A 122 12.58 14.00 -7.03
C SER A 122 12.09 12.73 -7.75
N PRO A 123 12.19 11.54 -7.14
CA PRO A 123 11.69 10.32 -7.75
C PRO A 123 10.18 10.42 -7.97
N THR A 124 9.72 9.82 -9.08
CA THR A 124 8.29 9.70 -9.38
C THR A 124 7.74 8.51 -8.62
N PRO A 125 6.70 8.67 -7.77
CA PRO A 125 6.10 7.52 -7.12
C PRO A 125 5.46 6.58 -8.13
N ASN A 126 5.31 5.30 -7.78
CA ASN A 126 4.63 4.37 -8.65
C ASN A 126 3.11 4.56 -8.61
N SER A 127 2.58 4.89 -7.43
CA SER A 127 1.16 5.14 -7.22
C SER A 127 0.96 6.16 -6.10
N VAL A 128 -0.17 6.85 -6.11
CA VAL A 128 -0.55 7.85 -5.11
C VAL A 128 -2.01 7.67 -4.72
N LEU A 129 -2.30 7.95 -3.45
CA LEU A 129 -3.66 8.16 -2.98
C LEU A 129 -3.90 9.67 -2.90
N ARG A 130 -4.99 10.16 -3.47
CA ARG A 130 -5.40 11.57 -3.45
C ARG A 130 -6.78 11.75 -2.83
N ASP A 131 -7.05 12.93 -2.31
CA ASP A 131 -8.41 13.34 -1.98
C ASP A 131 -9.14 13.89 -3.22
N LYS A 132 -10.42 14.25 -3.04
CA LYS A 132 -11.25 14.85 -4.10
C LYS A 132 -10.76 16.20 -4.62
N LEU A 133 -9.89 16.89 -3.88
CA LEU A 133 -9.28 18.15 -4.28
C LEU A 133 -7.97 17.94 -5.05
N GLY A 134 -7.51 16.68 -5.15
CA GLY A 134 -6.26 16.30 -5.78
C GLY A 134 -5.05 16.36 -4.84
N GLU A 135 -5.24 16.63 -3.55
CA GLU A 135 -4.16 16.65 -2.57
C GLU A 135 -3.69 15.24 -2.24
N LEU A 136 -2.38 15.08 -2.00
CA LEU A 136 -1.79 13.78 -1.71
C LEU A 136 -2.14 13.32 -0.28
N LEU A 137 -2.71 12.13 -0.17
CA LEU A 137 -3.05 11.46 1.09
C LEU A 137 -2.01 10.41 1.49
N ALA A 138 -1.55 9.63 0.51
CA ALA A 138 -0.55 8.59 0.71
C ALA A 138 0.25 8.33 -0.57
N ILE A 139 1.42 7.72 -0.42
CA ILE A 139 2.29 7.38 -1.54
C ILE A 139 2.61 5.88 -1.57
N GLY A 140 2.57 5.33 -2.78
CA GLY A 140 2.76 3.92 -3.06
C GLY A 140 4.04 3.64 -3.81
N ASP A 141 4.71 2.59 -3.38
CA ASP A 141 5.83 2.00 -4.09
C ASP A 141 5.50 0.56 -4.48
N ILE A 142 5.67 0.26 -5.76
CA ILE A 142 5.30 -1.02 -6.36
C ILE A 142 6.59 -1.67 -6.84
N SER A 143 6.87 -2.85 -6.33
CA SER A 143 8.03 -3.64 -6.71
C SER A 143 7.59 -4.97 -7.32
N VAL A 144 8.53 -5.63 -7.99
CA VAL A 144 8.38 -7.01 -8.45
C VAL A 144 8.90 -7.96 -7.35
N PRO A 145 8.21 -9.07 -7.07
CA PRO A 145 8.57 -10.01 -6.01
C PRO A 145 9.79 -10.90 -6.32
N TRP A 146 10.76 -10.43 -7.12
CA TRP A 146 11.85 -11.26 -7.65
C TRP A 146 13.25 -10.88 -7.15
N PRO A 147 14.07 -11.87 -6.75
CA PRO A 147 13.72 -13.28 -6.47
C PRO A 147 12.82 -13.41 -5.22
N ALA A 148 12.14 -14.55 -5.06
CA ALA A 148 11.25 -14.81 -3.92
C ALA A 148 11.94 -14.69 -2.54
N SER A 149 13.27 -14.85 -2.50
CA SER A 149 14.09 -14.61 -1.31
C SER A 149 14.12 -13.15 -0.86
N ASN A 150 13.67 -12.22 -1.71
CA ASN A 150 13.53 -10.79 -1.41
C ASN A 150 12.07 -10.38 -1.19
N GLY A 151 11.20 -11.34 -0.87
CA GLY A 151 9.81 -11.11 -0.55
C GLY A 151 9.63 -10.25 0.70
N LEU A 152 8.53 -9.52 0.75
CA LEU A 152 8.19 -8.64 1.86
C LEU A 152 7.96 -9.43 3.15
N GLY A 153 7.34 -10.61 3.05
CA GLY A 153 7.18 -11.54 4.19
C GLY A 153 8.52 -11.93 4.82
N VAL A 154 9.48 -12.34 3.99
CA VAL A 154 10.84 -12.71 4.45
C VAL A 154 11.51 -11.52 5.15
N ALA A 155 11.41 -10.32 4.57
CA ALA A 155 12.01 -9.12 5.16
C ALA A 155 11.38 -8.73 6.50
N VAL A 156 10.06 -8.90 6.68
CA VAL A 156 9.37 -8.68 7.96
C VAL A 156 9.77 -9.75 8.99
N ASP A 157 9.89 -11.01 8.60
CA ASP A 157 10.32 -12.07 9.50
C ASP A 157 11.79 -11.91 9.92
N ASP A 158 12.66 -11.49 9.00
CA ASP A 158 14.05 -11.09 9.29
C ASP A 158 14.09 -9.96 10.32
N TYR A 159 13.26 -8.93 10.15
CA TYR A 159 13.16 -7.80 11.08
C TYR A 159 12.80 -8.27 12.50
N ARG A 160 11.79 -9.15 12.63
CA ARG A 160 11.36 -9.71 13.92
C ARG A 160 12.45 -10.54 14.61
N GLN A 161 13.39 -11.08 13.83
CA GLN A 161 14.56 -11.81 14.32
C GLN A 161 15.78 -10.89 14.55
N GLY A 162 15.61 -9.56 14.48
CA GLY A 162 16.67 -8.56 14.67
C GLY A 162 17.47 -8.21 13.42
N ARG A 163 17.23 -8.86 12.27
CA ARG A 163 17.90 -8.58 11.00
C ARG A 163 17.14 -7.52 10.21
N THR A 164 17.39 -6.24 10.54
CA THR A 164 16.56 -5.13 9.99
C THR A 164 16.96 -4.65 8.59
N GLU A 165 18.14 -5.04 8.08
CA GLU A 165 18.71 -4.51 6.84
C GLU A 165 17.83 -4.72 5.61
N HIS A 166 17.24 -5.91 5.49
CA HIS A 166 16.44 -6.30 4.34
C HIS A 166 15.18 -5.42 4.20
N LEU A 167 14.40 -5.32 5.28
CA LEU A 167 13.19 -4.49 5.31
C LEU A 167 13.49 -3.01 5.11
N ARG A 168 14.60 -2.51 5.69
CA ARG A 168 15.04 -1.12 5.51
C ARG A 168 15.38 -0.77 4.07
N LYS A 169 15.96 -1.71 3.31
CA LYS A 169 16.23 -1.53 1.87
C LYS A 169 14.93 -1.50 1.06
N LEU A 170 13.98 -2.39 1.35
CA LEU A 170 12.68 -2.42 0.67
C LEU A 170 11.88 -1.12 0.91
N LEU A 171 11.83 -0.66 2.16
CA LEU A 171 11.03 0.51 2.54
C LEU A 171 11.74 1.85 2.29
N GLY A 172 13.01 1.84 1.87
CA GLY A 172 13.78 3.08 1.73
C GLY A 172 13.20 4.02 0.68
N ARG A 173 12.81 3.51 -0.49
CA ARG A 173 12.27 4.34 -1.58
C ARG A 173 10.92 4.97 -1.22
N VAL A 174 9.99 4.19 -0.66
CA VAL A 174 8.68 4.70 -0.22
C VAL A 174 8.83 5.69 0.93
N SER A 175 9.65 5.39 1.93
CA SER A 175 9.87 6.29 3.08
C SER A 175 10.57 7.60 2.69
N HIS A 176 11.51 7.54 1.74
CA HIS A 176 12.10 8.74 1.14
C HIS A 176 11.03 9.60 0.47
N ASN A 177 10.17 8.99 -0.36
CA ASN A 177 9.06 9.69 -1.03
C ASN A 177 8.07 10.30 -0.03
N MET A 178 7.71 9.57 1.03
CA MET A 178 6.86 10.08 2.12
C MET A 178 7.50 11.32 2.75
N LYS A 179 8.80 11.26 3.07
CA LYS A 179 9.54 12.38 3.67
C LYS A 179 9.58 13.60 2.76
N VAL A 180 10.04 13.46 1.51
CA VAL A 180 10.20 14.62 0.60
C VAL A 180 8.87 15.28 0.24
N ARG A 181 7.75 14.57 0.41
CA ARG A 181 6.39 15.11 0.20
C ARG A 181 5.64 15.43 1.49
N ARG A 182 6.30 15.29 2.65
CA ARG A 182 5.70 15.52 3.98
C ARG A 182 4.40 14.72 4.18
N LEU A 183 4.37 13.48 3.71
CA LEU A 183 3.21 12.59 3.82
C LEU A 183 3.36 11.66 5.02
N LYS A 184 2.30 11.59 5.83
CA LYS A 184 2.22 10.70 6.99
C LYS A 184 2.03 9.23 6.59
N TYR A 185 1.36 8.98 5.46
CA TYR A 185 0.94 7.63 5.07
C TYR A 185 1.56 7.17 3.76
N GLY A 186 1.71 5.85 3.63
CA GLY A 186 2.24 5.22 2.43
C GLY A 186 1.98 3.71 2.43
N TYR A 187 2.41 3.04 1.37
CA TYR A 187 2.35 1.60 1.26
C TYR A 187 3.45 1.08 0.33
N PHE A 188 3.88 -0.14 0.59
CA PHE A 188 4.77 -0.89 -0.28
C PHE A 188 4.07 -2.17 -0.69
N THR A 189 4.09 -2.49 -1.98
CA THR A 189 3.45 -3.69 -2.49
C THR A 189 4.30 -4.38 -3.55
N THR A 190 4.35 -5.70 -3.48
CA THR A 190 4.83 -6.56 -4.57
C THR A 190 3.68 -7.08 -5.44
N TYR A 191 2.50 -6.46 -5.30
CA TYR A 191 1.19 -6.97 -5.68
C TYR A 191 0.77 -8.21 -4.89
N THR A 192 1.63 -9.22 -4.75
CA THR A 192 1.30 -10.45 -3.99
C THR A 192 1.29 -10.23 -2.49
N GLU A 193 2.10 -9.28 -2.01
CA GLU A 193 2.25 -8.91 -0.60
C GLU A 193 2.17 -7.40 -0.49
N THR A 194 1.53 -6.89 0.56
CA THR A 194 1.41 -5.45 0.82
C THR A 194 1.66 -5.16 2.29
N VAL A 195 2.41 -4.09 2.57
CA VAL A 195 2.45 -3.46 3.89
C VAL A 195 2.02 -2.01 3.77
N PHE A 196 1.28 -1.57 4.77
CA PHE A 196 0.86 -0.18 4.94
C PHE A 196 1.79 0.50 5.93
N LEU A 197 2.06 1.77 5.71
CA LEU A 197 3.06 2.54 6.44
C LEU A 197 2.42 3.78 7.05
N ARG A 198 2.86 4.12 8.27
CA ARG A 198 2.64 5.46 8.83
C ARG A 198 3.92 6.03 9.41
N GLN A 199 4.11 7.33 9.27
CA GLN A 199 5.11 8.07 10.01
C GLN A 199 4.48 8.61 11.29
N LYS A 200 5.20 8.46 12.40
CA LYS A 200 4.82 9.01 13.69
C LYS A 200 6.05 9.58 14.38
N VAL A 201 5.88 10.68 15.10
CA VAL A 201 6.90 11.14 16.02
C VAL A 201 6.68 10.46 17.37
N GLN A 202 7.62 9.63 17.78
CA GLN A 202 7.63 9.00 19.09
C GLN A 202 8.87 9.44 19.85
N HIS A 203 8.71 10.01 21.05
CA HIS A 203 9.83 10.48 21.87
C HIS A 203 10.79 11.43 21.12
N ARG A 204 10.23 12.35 20.31
CA ARG A 204 10.98 13.27 19.42
C ARG A 204 11.81 12.58 18.32
N LYS A 205 11.54 11.32 18.04
CA LYS A 205 12.16 10.57 16.93
C LYS A 205 11.11 10.24 15.89
N TRP A 206 11.47 10.41 14.62
CA TRP A 206 10.66 9.90 13.53
C TRP A 206 10.74 8.39 13.48
N THR A 207 9.58 7.76 13.64
CA THR A 207 9.38 6.33 13.53
C THR A 207 8.53 6.06 12.29
N LEU A 208 9.02 5.15 11.45
CA LEU A 208 8.24 4.56 10.38
C LEU A 208 7.64 3.27 10.93
N GLU A 209 6.33 3.25 11.05
CA GLU A 209 5.60 2.05 11.45
C GLU A 209 5.08 1.32 10.22
N PHE A 210 5.12 -0.02 10.24
CA PHE A 210 4.62 -0.85 9.15
C PHE A 210 3.59 -1.88 9.63
N SER A 211 2.53 -2.10 8.85
CA SER A 211 1.53 -3.13 9.12
C SER A 211 2.13 -4.53 8.99
N PRO A 212 1.48 -5.57 9.55
CA PRO A 212 1.71 -6.94 9.10
C PRO A 212 1.60 -7.05 7.58
N VAL A 213 2.29 -8.04 7.00
CA VAL A 213 2.19 -8.35 5.58
C VAL A 213 0.80 -8.89 5.27
N ILE A 214 0.13 -8.26 4.31
CA ILE A 214 -1.18 -8.69 3.81
C ILE A 214 -0.97 -9.32 2.45
N LEU A 215 -1.33 -10.58 2.33
CA LEU A 215 -1.23 -11.32 1.08
C LEU A 215 -2.42 -10.97 0.18
N HIS A 216 -2.20 -10.94 -1.13
CA HIS A 216 -3.30 -10.77 -2.09
C HIS A 216 -4.33 -11.90 -2.01
N THR A 217 -3.95 -13.07 -1.48
CA THR A 217 -4.84 -14.21 -1.26
C THR A 217 -5.64 -14.11 0.04
N ASP A 218 -5.29 -13.19 0.93
CA ASP A 218 -5.95 -13.05 2.21
C ASP A 218 -7.44 -12.73 2.01
N ARG A 219 -8.23 -13.28 2.91
CA ARG A 219 -9.68 -13.13 2.93
C ARG A 219 -10.06 -12.40 4.19
N PHE A 220 -11.19 -11.72 4.18
CA PHE A 220 -11.74 -11.21 5.42
C PHE A 220 -12.19 -12.39 6.29
N THR A 221 -11.48 -12.66 7.38
CA THR A 221 -11.82 -13.70 8.36
C THR A 221 -11.84 -13.17 9.79
N ARG A 222 -12.62 -13.85 10.63
CA ARG A 222 -12.57 -13.75 12.08
C ARG A 222 -12.06 -15.07 12.63
N ASP A 223 -11.44 -15.04 13.80
CA ASP A 223 -11.06 -16.26 14.50
C ASP A 223 -12.30 -16.96 15.11
N ILE A 224 -12.06 -18.08 15.79
CA ILE A 224 -13.10 -18.87 16.47
C ILE A 224 -13.81 -18.12 17.60
N HIS A 225 -13.22 -17.03 18.09
CA HIS A 225 -13.77 -16.16 19.13
C HIS A 225 -14.40 -14.89 18.55
N GLY A 226 -14.46 -14.78 17.22
CA GLY A 226 -15.01 -13.61 16.51
C GLY A 226 -14.05 -12.43 16.40
N ALA A 227 -12.82 -12.56 16.90
CA ALA A 227 -11.81 -11.51 16.84
C ALA A 227 -11.21 -11.36 15.42
N PRO A 228 -10.68 -10.18 15.09
CA PRO A 228 -10.02 -9.93 13.81
C PRO A 228 -8.86 -10.89 13.51
N ALA A 229 -9.00 -11.75 12.51
CA ALA A 229 -7.94 -12.68 12.10
C ALA A 229 -7.18 -12.22 10.85
N SER A 230 -7.87 -11.70 9.84
CA SER A 230 -7.23 -11.18 8.63
C SER A 230 -8.12 -10.23 7.83
N ILE A 231 -7.51 -9.45 6.94
CA ILE A 231 -8.19 -8.52 6.02
C ILE A 231 -7.74 -8.77 4.59
N THR A 232 -8.53 -8.34 3.63
CA THR A 232 -8.07 -8.24 2.24
C THR A 232 -7.17 -7.01 2.07
N SER A 233 -6.32 -7.00 1.06
CA SER A 233 -5.54 -5.80 0.70
C SER A 233 -6.42 -4.59 0.40
N ARG A 234 -7.59 -4.78 -0.23
CA ARG A 234 -8.59 -3.72 -0.49
C ARG A 234 -9.14 -3.10 0.79
N GLN A 235 -9.39 -3.91 1.82
CA GLN A 235 -9.79 -3.40 3.13
C GLN A 235 -8.67 -2.61 3.80
N GLY A 236 -7.41 -3.04 3.64
CA GLY A 236 -6.24 -2.27 4.07
C GLY A 236 -6.17 -0.90 3.38
N PHE A 237 -6.38 -0.85 2.05
CA PHE A 237 -6.41 0.42 1.29
C PHE A 237 -7.57 1.32 1.70
N LEU A 238 -8.76 0.76 1.93
CA LEU A 238 -9.89 1.52 2.48
C LEU A 238 -9.51 2.15 3.82
N HIS A 239 -8.95 1.36 4.74
CA HIS A 239 -8.54 1.85 6.05
C HIS A 239 -7.50 2.97 5.94
N LEU A 240 -6.43 2.75 5.17
CA LEU A 240 -5.39 3.75 4.91
C LEU A 240 -5.98 5.05 4.37
N ALA A 241 -6.91 4.96 3.42
CA ALA A 241 -7.54 6.14 2.84
C ALA A 241 -8.40 6.90 3.85
N MET A 242 -9.22 6.19 4.63
CA MET A 242 -10.09 6.80 5.63
C MET A 242 -9.28 7.52 6.73
N ILE A 243 -8.21 6.91 7.23
CA ILE A 243 -7.36 7.57 8.24
C ILE A 243 -6.54 8.71 7.64
N ALA A 244 -6.11 8.62 6.38
CA ALA A 244 -5.38 9.69 5.72
C ALA A 244 -6.26 10.93 5.46
N LEU A 245 -7.53 10.72 5.13
CA LEU A 245 -8.53 11.80 5.02
C LEU A 245 -8.77 12.51 6.35
N LEU A 246 -8.79 11.76 7.46
CA LEU A 246 -9.05 12.31 8.79
C LEU A 246 -7.82 12.96 9.42
N TRP A 247 -6.63 12.39 9.22
CA TRP A 247 -5.41 12.71 9.98
C TRP A 247 -4.21 12.98 9.07
N ARG A 248 -4.38 13.80 8.04
CA ARG A 248 -3.33 14.12 7.06
C ARG A 248 -2.12 14.85 7.65
N GLU A 249 -2.34 15.59 8.74
CA GLU A 249 -1.32 16.43 9.37
C GLU A 249 -0.57 15.69 10.48
N PHE A 250 0.66 16.13 10.73
CA PHE A 250 1.39 15.74 11.93
C PHE A 250 0.79 16.50 13.13
N GLU A 251 0.62 15.80 14.26
CA GLU A 251 -0.06 16.34 15.43
C GLU A 251 0.87 17.33 16.12
N ASN A 252 0.72 18.61 15.76
CA ASN A 252 1.49 19.79 16.20
C ASN A 252 2.71 20.09 15.32
N GLY A 253 2.88 21.35 14.94
CA GLY A 253 4.06 21.87 14.21
C GLY A 253 5.41 21.69 14.91
N THR A 254 5.45 21.02 16.06
CA THR A 254 6.64 20.50 16.76
C THR A 254 7.09 19.11 16.29
N ASP A 255 6.27 18.40 15.51
CA ASP A 255 6.63 17.11 14.90
C ASP A 255 7.57 17.26 13.71
N ILE A 256 7.77 18.49 13.23
CA ILE A 256 8.86 18.80 12.29
C ILE A 256 10.15 18.93 13.11
N CYS A 257 10.87 17.83 13.29
CA CYS A 257 12.30 17.93 13.60
C CYS A 257 12.92 18.85 12.55
N SER A 258 13.51 19.95 13.01
CA SER A 258 14.28 20.89 12.20
C SER A 258 15.17 20.14 11.21
N ASP A 259 15.27 20.63 9.97
CA ASP A 259 16.01 20.08 8.82
C ASP A 259 17.50 19.68 9.07
N GLY A 260 17.99 19.80 10.30
CA GLY A 260 19.35 19.48 10.74
C GLY A 260 19.60 18.03 11.21
N GLU A 261 18.59 17.18 11.43
CA GLU A 261 18.84 15.73 11.55
C GLU A 261 19.02 15.17 10.13
N SER A 262 20.27 15.02 9.68
CA SER A 262 20.58 14.54 8.34
C SER A 262 20.19 13.07 8.17
N TRP A 263 19.00 12.85 7.62
CA TRP A 263 18.60 11.55 7.08
C TRP A 263 19.28 11.35 5.73
N THR A 264 20.56 10.98 5.71
CA THR A 264 21.20 10.61 4.45
C THR A 264 20.70 9.23 4.05
N VAL A 265 19.86 9.22 3.02
CA VAL A 265 19.81 8.09 2.09
C VAL A 265 21.24 7.92 1.58
N HIS A 266 21.95 6.90 2.06
CA HIS A 266 23.16 6.48 1.36
C HIS A 266 22.71 5.87 0.04
N CYS A 267 22.91 6.63 -1.04
CA CYS A 267 23.02 6.04 -2.36
C CYS A 267 24.44 5.48 -2.39
N ASP A 268 24.59 4.16 -2.30
CA ASP A 268 25.87 3.56 -2.65
C ASP A 268 26.12 3.84 -4.15
N PRO A 269 27.33 4.29 -4.53
CA PRO A 269 27.68 4.60 -5.92
C PRO A 269 27.60 3.39 -6.86
#